data_AF-A0A369RAI0-F1
#
_entry.id   AF-A0A369RAI0-F1
#
_cell.length_a   1.000
_cell.length_b   1.000
_cell.length_c   1.000
_cell.angle_alpha   90.00
_cell.angle_beta   90.00
_cell.angle_gamma   90.00
#
_symmetry.space_group_name_H-M   'P 1'
#
loop_
_entity.id
_entity.type
_entity.pdbx_description
1 polymer ?
#
loop_
_entity_poly.entity_id
_entity_poly.type
_entity_poly.pdbx_seq_one_letter_code
_entity_poly.pdbx_strand_id
1 'polypeptide(L)'
;MGKNICENLHPQSMCPAFGGLRVLTRIDGARVCLVADQGCLYGLTFVSHFYAARKSISAPELMNVQISGGSMIDDVRAAIEEIASDPSVTFIAVVTTCVAETAGLAEELLPRHAGHAAVQLIRLPAFQIKTHPEAKDVAVAALLERFGEFSGQQKKKTLLVVGEIFPVDAMTIGSVLQRIGVESVITLPAGDLDDYRQAGLAGACAVLHPFYERTASLLEEKGLKIVSGNPIGAGASAEWIGRVGEALDLDPALVSQVAEEEKQKAKAALEQFSGLSGKVIIAGYEGNELPVVRLLLEAGLDVPYASTSISRTALGEEDHQLLSMLGTEIRYRKFLEEDMDAVLRYQPDLVIGTTSLDSFAKEQGIAAVYYTNNMSSRPVFFAAGAATVLSMIAGLLGRKEVFRKMKAYFDESPS
;
A
#
# COMPACT_ATOMS: atom_id res chain seq x y z
N MET A 1 32.20 9.62 -9.49
CA MET A 1 32.14 8.52 -8.51
C MET A 1 31.38 7.38 -9.17
N GLY A 2 31.98 6.19 -9.24
CA GLY A 2 31.26 5.02 -9.77
C GLY A 2 30.02 4.76 -8.93
N LYS A 3 28.87 4.51 -9.57
CA LYS A 3 27.65 4.12 -8.87
C LYS A 3 27.95 2.81 -8.12
N ASN A 4 28.14 2.89 -6.81
CA ASN A 4 28.14 1.72 -5.94
C ASN A 4 26.69 1.23 -5.84
N ILE A 5 26.18 0.64 -6.92
CA ILE A 5 24.88 -0.03 -6.93
C ILE A 5 25.11 -1.36 -6.21
N CYS A 6 24.84 -1.39 -4.91
CA CYS A 6 24.73 -2.66 -4.23
C CYS A 6 23.30 -3.16 -4.44
N GLU A 7 23.10 -3.96 -5.49
CA GLU A 7 21.80 -4.55 -5.86
C GLU A 7 21.16 -5.37 -4.72
N ASN A 8 21.95 -5.74 -3.71
CA ASN A 8 21.54 -6.55 -2.56
C ASN A 8 21.25 -5.75 -1.28
N LEU A 9 21.35 -4.42 -1.28
CA LEU A 9 20.96 -3.63 -0.12
C LEU A 9 19.44 -3.73 0.11
N HIS A 10 19.04 -3.70 1.38
CA HIS A 10 17.62 -3.67 1.73
C HIS A 10 17.03 -2.31 1.33
N PRO A 11 15.97 -2.27 0.51
CA PRO A 11 15.46 -1.00 -0.01
C PRO A 11 15.00 -0.10 1.12
N GLN A 12 15.00 1.22 0.88
CA GLN A 12 14.52 2.19 1.87
C GLN A 12 13.04 1.92 2.16
N SER A 13 12.72 1.32 3.29
CA SER A 13 11.35 1.02 3.70
C SER A 13 11.22 1.03 5.21
N MET A 14 9.99 1.16 5.72
CA MET A 14 9.69 0.74 7.09
C MET A 14 9.87 -0.77 7.24
N CYS A 15 9.98 -1.25 8.49
CA CYS A 15 10.04 -2.68 8.77
C CYS A 15 8.90 -3.42 8.03
N PRO A 16 9.19 -4.46 7.25
CA PRO A 16 8.17 -5.18 6.49
C PRO A 16 6.98 -5.64 7.35
N ALA A 17 7.23 -6.18 8.54
CA ALA A 17 6.17 -6.64 9.44
C ALA A 17 5.12 -5.58 9.77
N PHE A 18 5.48 -4.29 9.77
CA PHE A 18 4.51 -3.19 9.95
C PHE A 18 3.38 -3.23 8.91
N GLY A 19 3.68 -3.57 7.66
CA GLY A 19 2.67 -3.66 6.61
C GLY A 19 1.60 -4.71 6.90
N GLY A 20 2.02 -5.91 7.30
CA GLY A 20 1.08 -6.95 7.71
C GLY A 20 0.31 -6.55 8.98
N LEU A 21 0.95 -5.88 9.94
CA LEU A 21 0.25 -5.36 11.12
C LEU A 21 -0.83 -4.33 10.78
N ARG A 22 -0.63 -3.47 9.77
CA ARG A 22 -1.68 -2.55 9.28
C ARG A 22 -2.91 -3.28 8.75
N VAL A 23 -2.71 -4.45 8.13
CA VAL A 23 -3.80 -5.32 7.67
C VAL A 23 -4.50 -5.95 8.88
N LEU A 24 -3.74 -6.61 9.74
CA LEU A 24 -4.27 -7.45 10.82
C LEU A 24 -4.96 -6.66 11.93
N THR A 25 -4.38 -5.54 12.36
CA THR A 25 -4.91 -4.71 13.47
C THR A 25 -6.20 -3.97 13.09
N ARG A 26 -6.55 -3.91 11.81
CA ARG A 26 -7.80 -3.29 11.35
C ARG A 26 -9.01 -4.20 11.52
N ILE A 27 -8.79 -5.52 11.63
CA ILE A 27 -9.83 -6.53 11.69
C ILE A 27 -10.50 -6.54 13.08
N ASP A 28 -11.81 -6.43 13.14
CA ASP A 28 -12.60 -6.45 14.37
C ASP A 28 -12.60 -7.83 15.03
N GLY A 29 -12.49 -7.82 16.35
CA GLY A 29 -12.23 -9.03 17.14
C GLY A 29 -10.82 -9.64 16.96
N ALA A 30 -9.94 -9.04 16.14
CA ALA A 30 -8.58 -9.52 15.99
C ALA A 30 -7.63 -9.06 17.11
N ARG A 31 -6.78 -9.97 17.59
CA ARG A 31 -5.60 -9.66 18.40
C ARG A 31 -4.34 -10.20 17.73
N VAL A 32 -3.31 -9.38 17.65
CA VAL A 32 -2.00 -9.80 17.16
C VAL A 32 -1.20 -10.41 18.33
N CYS A 33 -0.69 -11.62 18.14
CA CYS A 33 0.36 -12.23 18.94
C CYS A 33 1.68 -12.09 18.17
N LEU A 34 2.45 -11.05 18.48
CA LEU A 34 3.70 -10.71 17.80
C LEU A 34 4.87 -11.50 18.43
N VAL A 35 5.35 -12.51 17.72
CA VAL A 35 6.51 -13.32 18.08
C VAL A 35 7.77 -12.62 17.55
N ALA A 36 8.33 -11.76 18.39
CA ALA A 36 9.44 -10.88 18.02
C ALA A 36 10.37 -10.61 19.22
N ASP A 37 11.64 -10.32 18.93
CA ASP A 37 12.58 -9.85 19.94
C ASP A 37 12.19 -8.45 20.43
N GLN A 38 12.82 -7.98 21.51
CA GLN A 38 12.50 -6.68 22.13
C GLN A 38 12.68 -5.48 21.18
N GLY A 39 13.64 -5.53 20.26
CA GLY A 39 13.87 -4.47 19.28
C GLY A 39 12.71 -4.36 18.30
N CYS A 40 12.33 -5.48 17.68
CA CYS A 40 11.17 -5.53 16.79
C CYS A 40 9.87 -5.23 17.53
N LEU A 41 9.67 -5.76 18.75
CA LEU A 41 8.49 -5.51 19.56
C LEU A 41 8.31 -4.01 19.83
N TYR A 42 9.35 -3.32 20.29
CA TYR A 42 9.31 -1.89 20.54
C TYR A 42 9.00 -1.10 19.26
N GLY A 43 9.78 -1.32 18.19
CA GLY A 43 9.65 -0.58 16.94
C GLY A 43 8.29 -0.79 16.27
N LEU A 44 7.84 -2.04 16.17
CA LEU A 44 6.56 -2.41 15.56
C LEU A 44 5.37 -1.91 16.38
N THR A 45 5.43 -2.02 17.70
CA THR A 45 4.38 -1.47 18.58
C THR A 45 4.27 0.04 18.40
N PHE A 46 5.39 0.76 18.40
CA PHE A 46 5.40 2.21 18.20
C PHE A 46 4.77 2.61 16.86
N VAL A 47 5.28 2.07 15.75
CA VAL A 47 4.83 2.46 14.41
C VAL A 47 3.38 2.02 14.13
N SER A 48 2.96 0.86 14.63
CA SER A 48 1.56 0.42 14.51
C SER A 48 0.60 1.36 15.23
N HIS A 49 0.89 1.78 16.46
CA HIS A 49 0.02 2.73 17.18
C HIS A 49 0.06 4.14 16.55
N PHE A 50 1.22 4.57 16.06
CA PHE A 50 1.35 5.86 15.36
C PHE A 50 0.47 5.90 14.10
N TYR A 51 0.44 4.83 13.32
CA TYR A 51 -0.37 4.69 12.11
C TYR A 51 -1.74 4.02 12.33
N ALA A 52 -2.31 4.23 13.52
CA ALA A 52 -3.72 3.98 13.85
C ALA A 52 -4.13 2.54 14.19
N ALA A 53 -3.22 1.66 14.62
CA ALA A 53 -3.63 0.49 15.37
C ALA A 53 -4.37 0.96 16.65
N ARG A 54 -5.70 0.79 16.66
CA ARG A 54 -6.53 1.06 17.85
C ARG A 54 -6.47 -0.08 18.87
N LYS A 55 -5.73 -1.14 18.56
CA LYS A 55 -5.72 -2.42 19.27
C LYS A 55 -4.31 -2.70 19.75
N SER A 56 -4.20 -3.14 20.99
CA SER A 56 -2.92 -3.55 21.58
C SER A 56 -2.34 -4.75 20.84
N ILE A 57 -1.02 -4.76 20.72
CA ILE A 57 -0.26 -5.91 20.25
C ILE A 57 0.19 -6.68 21.50
N SER A 58 -0.13 -7.98 21.54
CA SER A 58 0.36 -8.89 22.57
C SER A 58 1.61 -9.60 22.04
N ALA A 59 2.56 -9.94 22.91
CA ALA A 59 3.77 -10.63 22.51
C ALA A 59 4.22 -11.59 23.64
N PRO A 60 4.60 -12.84 23.32
CA PRO A 60 5.34 -13.65 24.26
C PRO A 60 6.74 -13.06 24.47
N GLU A 61 7.36 -13.38 25.60
CA GLU A 61 8.76 -13.02 25.80
C GLU A 61 9.64 -13.86 24.85
N LEU A 62 10.44 -13.18 24.02
CA LEU A 62 11.40 -13.83 23.14
C LEU A 62 12.80 -13.27 23.37
N MET A 63 13.55 -13.94 24.23
CA MET A 63 14.94 -13.63 24.55
C MET A 63 15.83 -14.85 24.26
N ASN A 64 17.15 -14.69 24.42
CA ASN A 64 18.13 -15.76 24.22
C ASN A 64 17.81 -17.04 25.01
N VAL A 65 17.19 -16.88 26.19
CA VAL A 65 16.81 -18.00 27.06
C VAL A 65 15.75 -18.87 26.39
N GLN A 66 14.69 -18.27 25.85
CA GLN A 66 13.61 -19.01 25.16
C GLN A 66 14.11 -19.65 23.86
N ILE A 67 14.93 -18.92 23.09
CA ILE A 67 15.46 -19.39 21.81
C ILE A 67 16.41 -20.57 22.01
N SER A 68 17.36 -20.43 22.94
CA SER A 68 18.39 -21.47 23.19
C SER A 68 17.86 -22.62 24.04
N GLY A 69 16.89 -22.34 24.91
CA GLY A 69 16.24 -23.31 25.79
C GLY A 69 15.12 -24.09 25.11
N GLY A 70 14.66 -23.68 23.92
CA GLY A 70 13.62 -24.36 23.16
C GLY A 70 12.19 -24.17 23.68
N SER A 71 11.97 -23.29 24.67
CA SER A 71 10.64 -23.02 25.25
C SER A 71 9.76 -22.09 24.42
N MET A 72 10.33 -21.46 23.38
CA MET A 72 9.65 -20.44 22.56
C MET A 72 8.23 -20.86 22.14
N ILE A 73 8.04 -22.11 21.70
CA ILE A 73 6.73 -22.56 21.23
C ILE A 73 5.72 -22.68 22.37
N ASP A 74 6.15 -23.10 23.56
CA ASP A 74 5.29 -23.19 24.74
C ASP A 74 4.88 -21.80 25.21
N ASP A 75 5.81 -20.84 25.17
CA ASP A 75 5.55 -19.44 25.52
C ASP A 75 4.57 -18.78 24.53
N VAL A 76 4.71 -19.08 23.22
CA VAL A 76 3.76 -18.63 22.19
C VAL A 76 2.37 -19.22 22.43
N ARG A 77 2.27 -20.51 22.77
CA ARG A 77 0.99 -21.17 23.06
C ARG A 77 0.34 -20.61 24.31
N ALA A 78 1.10 -20.36 25.37
CA ALA A 78 0.61 -19.72 26.59
C ALA A 78 0.07 -18.31 26.29
N ALA A 79 0.78 -17.51 25.48
CA ALA A 79 0.32 -16.19 25.06
C ALA A 79 -0.98 -16.27 24.24
N ILE A 80 -1.13 -17.26 23.35
CA ILE A 80 -2.36 -17.48 22.59
C ILE A 80 -3.53 -17.82 23.53
N GLU A 81 -3.32 -18.68 24.52
CA GLU A 81 -4.34 -19.04 25.51
C GLU A 81 -4.74 -17.85 26.38
N GLU A 82 -3.78 -17.02 26.80
CA GLU A 82 -4.04 -15.79 27.54
C GLU A 82 -4.85 -14.79 26.72
N ILE A 83 -4.47 -14.57 25.45
CA ILE A 83 -5.23 -13.71 24.54
C ILE A 83 -6.66 -14.23 24.36
N ALA A 84 -6.83 -15.54 24.19
CA ALA A 84 -8.12 -16.19 24.00
C ALA A 84 -9.03 -16.17 25.24
N SER A 85 -8.49 -15.81 26.41
CA SER A 85 -9.29 -15.63 27.63
C SER A 85 -10.23 -14.43 27.56
N ASP A 86 -9.96 -13.46 26.68
CA ASP A 86 -10.84 -12.35 26.38
C ASP A 86 -11.97 -12.82 25.42
N PRO A 87 -13.24 -12.86 25.88
CA PRO A 87 -14.37 -13.35 25.08
C PRO A 87 -14.74 -12.43 23.89
N SER A 88 -14.09 -11.26 23.75
CA SER A 88 -14.27 -10.39 22.58
C SER A 88 -13.33 -10.71 21.42
N VAL A 89 -12.30 -11.54 21.65
CA VAL A 89 -11.30 -11.89 20.65
C VAL A 89 -11.76 -13.08 19.81
N THR A 90 -12.15 -12.83 18.56
CA THR A 90 -12.62 -13.84 17.61
C THR A 90 -11.53 -14.32 16.64
N PHE A 91 -10.39 -13.61 16.60
CA PHE A 91 -9.27 -13.95 15.73
C PHE A 91 -7.92 -13.61 16.37
N ILE A 92 -6.97 -14.54 16.33
CA ILE A 92 -5.61 -14.35 16.81
C ILE A 92 -4.67 -14.52 15.62
N ALA A 93 -4.03 -13.43 15.23
CA ALA A 93 -2.98 -13.44 14.21
C ALA A 93 -1.63 -13.62 14.89
N VAL A 94 -1.03 -14.79 14.76
CA VAL A 94 0.33 -15.06 15.23
C VAL A 94 1.29 -14.52 14.18
N VAL A 95 1.99 -13.44 14.49
CA VAL A 95 2.89 -12.75 13.55
C VAL A 95 4.32 -13.05 13.94
N THR A 96 5.07 -13.71 13.05
CA THR A 96 6.49 -14.01 13.28
C THR A 96 7.39 -13.04 12.53
N THR A 97 8.50 -12.68 13.15
CA THR A 97 9.54 -11.81 12.59
C THR A 97 10.85 -12.58 12.36
N CYS A 98 11.92 -11.90 11.97
CA CYS A 98 13.20 -12.52 11.58
C CYS A 98 13.73 -13.53 12.61
N VAL A 99 13.69 -13.19 13.90
CA VAL A 99 14.23 -14.03 14.97
C VAL A 99 13.41 -15.31 15.14
N ALA A 100 12.08 -15.19 15.20
CA ALA A 100 11.17 -16.33 15.35
C ALA A 100 11.25 -17.31 14.17
N GLU A 101 11.39 -16.78 12.96
CA GLU A 101 11.57 -17.59 11.74
C GLU A 101 12.92 -18.31 11.73
N THR A 102 13.99 -17.64 12.16
CA THR A 102 15.32 -18.25 12.27
C THR A 102 15.37 -19.31 13.37
N ALA A 103 14.62 -19.11 14.46
CA ALA A 103 14.47 -20.06 15.54
C ALA A 103 13.59 -21.27 15.18
N GLY A 104 12.96 -21.28 14.00
CA GLY A 104 12.26 -22.45 13.47
C GLY A 104 10.87 -22.67 14.05
N LEU A 105 10.09 -21.59 14.29
CA LEU A 105 8.70 -21.74 14.73
C LEU A 105 7.88 -22.54 13.70
N ALA A 106 7.44 -23.73 14.10
CA ALA A 106 6.65 -24.66 13.30
C ALA A 106 5.15 -24.36 13.40
N GLU A 107 4.48 -24.26 12.27
CA GLU A 107 3.05 -23.91 12.20
C GLU A 107 2.16 -25.02 12.78
N GLU A 108 2.57 -26.28 12.60
CA GLU A 108 1.84 -27.48 13.03
C GLU A 108 1.70 -27.57 14.56
N LEU A 109 2.55 -26.85 15.30
CA LEU A 109 2.53 -26.79 16.76
C LEU A 109 1.59 -25.71 17.29
N LEU A 110 1.09 -24.81 16.44
CA LEU A 110 0.10 -23.82 16.82
C LEU A 110 -1.31 -24.41 16.77
N PRO A 111 -2.18 -24.11 17.75
CA PRO A 111 -3.56 -24.53 17.67
C PRO A 111 -4.25 -23.84 16.49
N ARG A 112 -5.20 -24.51 15.84
CA ARG A 112 -6.05 -23.85 14.81
C ARG A 112 -7.10 -22.92 15.41
N HIS A 113 -7.46 -23.15 16.67
CA HIS A 113 -8.42 -22.37 17.45
C HIS A 113 -8.00 -22.32 18.92
N ALA A 114 -8.24 -21.21 19.59
CA ALA A 114 -8.07 -21.07 21.03
C ALA A 114 -9.31 -20.38 21.60
N GLY A 115 -10.00 -21.05 22.53
CA GLY A 115 -11.34 -20.63 22.95
C GLY A 115 -12.30 -20.57 21.74
N HIS A 116 -12.85 -19.38 21.47
CA HIS A 116 -13.70 -19.12 20.31
C HIS A 116 -12.96 -18.40 19.17
N ALA A 117 -11.67 -18.12 19.35
CA ALA A 117 -10.86 -17.41 18.37
C ALA A 117 -10.26 -18.37 17.33
N ALA A 118 -10.35 -18.02 16.05
CA ALA A 118 -9.53 -18.65 15.03
C ALA A 118 -8.07 -18.20 15.18
N VAL A 119 -7.11 -19.11 14.98
CA VAL A 119 -5.68 -18.79 15.05
C VAL A 119 -5.06 -18.98 13.67
N GLN A 120 -4.31 -17.99 13.19
CA GLN A 120 -3.59 -18.04 11.92
C GLN A 120 -2.17 -17.50 12.08
N LEU A 121 -1.19 -18.26 11.58
CA LEU A 121 0.20 -17.82 11.48
C LEU A 121 0.38 -16.93 10.25
N ILE A 122 1.07 -15.80 10.42
CA ILE A 122 1.43 -14.85 9.37
C ILE A 122 2.93 -14.57 9.47
N ARG A 123 3.71 -15.10 8.51
CA ARG A 123 5.17 -15.02 8.52
C ARG A 123 5.65 -13.73 7.88
N LEU A 124 6.25 -12.82 8.66
CA LEU A 124 6.71 -11.51 8.18
C LEU A 124 8.22 -11.22 8.42
N PRO A 125 9.16 -12.14 8.10
CA PRO A 125 10.58 -11.89 8.26
C PRO A 125 11.11 -10.90 7.20
N ALA A 126 11.81 -9.86 7.65
CA ALA A 126 12.40 -8.83 6.78
C ALA A 126 13.52 -9.35 5.84
N PHE A 127 14.11 -10.50 6.14
CA PHE A 127 15.08 -11.11 5.22
C PHE A 127 14.42 -11.70 3.96
N GLN A 128 13.15 -12.16 4.05
CA GLN A 128 12.38 -12.69 2.92
C GLN A 128 11.51 -11.62 2.25
N ILE A 129 10.86 -10.77 3.04
CA ILE A 129 9.96 -9.72 2.54
C ILE A 129 10.72 -8.41 2.61
N LYS A 130 10.89 -7.73 1.48
CA LYS A 130 11.81 -6.59 1.41
C LYS A 130 11.15 -5.26 1.79
N THR A 131 9.82 -5.19 1.77
CA THR A 131 9.10 -3.95 2.04
C THR A 131 7.80 -4.14 2.80
N HIS A 132 7.34 -3.09 3.47
CA HIS A 132 6.05 -3.12 4.14
C HIS A 132 4.84 -3.25 3.18
N PRO A 133 4.81 -2.72 1.94
CA PRO A 133 3.69 -3.00 1.04
C PRO A 133 3.60 -4.49 0.68
N GLU A 134 4.73 -5.16 0.39
CA GLU A 134 4.76 -6.61 0.13
C GLU A 134 4.30 -7.45 1.32
N ALA A 135 4.55 -6.98 2.55
CA ALA A 135 4.02 -7.63 3.74
C ALA A 135 2.49 -7.50 3.87
N LYS A 136 1.88 -6.44 3.32
CA LYS A 136 0.41 -6.33 3.22
C LYS A 136 -0.13 -7.45 2.32
N ASP A 137 0.53 -7.71 1.20
CA ASP A 137 0.17 -8.80 0.28
C ASP A 137 0.27 -10.17 0.96
N VAL A 138 1.35 -10.44 1.71
CA VAL A 138 1.47 -11.68 2.49
C VAL A 138 0.32 -11.85 3.49
N ALA A 139 -0.05 -10.79 4.21
CA ALA A 139 -1.13 -10.85 5.18
C ALA A 139 -2.51 -11.04 4.50
N VAL A 140 -2.80 -10.31 3.42
CA VAL A 140 -4.08 -10.44 2.69
C VAL A 140 -4.21 -11.82 2.07
N ALA A 141 -3.16 -12.33 1.42
CA ALA A 141 -3.18 -13.67 0.82
C ALA A 141 -3.41 -14.75 1.88
N ALA A 142 -2.72 -14.69 3.04
CA ALA A 142 -2.90 -15.65 4.11
C ALA A 142 -4.32 -15.62 4.74
N LEU A 143 -4.91 -14.42 4.87
CA LEU A 143 -6.30 -14.29 5.33
C LEU A 143 -7.31 -14.83 4.32
N LEU A 144 -7.11 -14.56 3.03
CA LEU A 144 -7.94 -15.11 1.96
C LEU A 144 -7.84 -16.62 1.88
N GLU A 145 -6.64 -17.19 1.96
CA GLU A 145 -6.44 -18.64 1.95
C GLU A 145 -7.13 -19.30 3.15
N ARG A 146 -7.10 -18.65 4.32
CA ARG A 146 -7.71 -19.17 5.53
C ARG A 146 -9.23 -19.04 5.57
N PHE A 147 -9.77 -17.89 5.15
CA PHE A 147 -11.17 -17.54 5.39
C PHE A 147 -12.02 -17.46 4.12
N GLY A 148 -11.42 -17.34 2.93
CA GLY A 148 -12.15 -17.19 1.68
C GLY A 148 -13.04 -18.39 1.34
N GLU A 149 -14.32 -18.14 1.03
CA GLU A 149 -15.30 -19.18 0.69
C GLU A 149 -15.23 -19.57 -0.80
N PHE A 150 -14.08 -20.04 -1.27
CA PHE A 150 -13.88 -20.34 -2.71
C PHE A 150 -14.74 -21.48 -3.28
N SER A 151 -15.40 -22.28 -2.44
CA SER A 151 -16.26 -23.39 -2.87
C SER A 151 -17.75 -23.04 -2.97
N GLY A 152 -18.15 -21.82 -2.59
CA GLY A 152 -19.56 -21.41 -2.63
C GLY A 152 -20.03 -20.96 -4.01
N GLN A 153 -21.30 -20.56 -4.11
CA GLN A 153 -21.85 -20.03 -5.36
C GLN A 153 -21.27 -18.65 -5.66
N GLN A 154 -20.59 -18.54 -6.81
CA GLN A 154 -20.01 -17.28 -7.25
C GLN A 154 -21.07 -16.20 -7.47
N LYS A 155 -20.83 -15.02 -6.90
CA LYS A 155 -21.61 -13.79 -7.07
C LYS A 155 -21.09 -13.04 -8.29
N LYS A 156 -21.57 -13.41 -9.48
CA LYS A 156 -21.03 -12.96 -10.78
C LYS A 156 -20.91 -11.44 -10.97
N LYS A 157 -21.76 -10.65 -10.32
CA LYS A 157 -21.75 -9.17 -10.38
C LYS A 157 -21.15 -8.51 -9.14
N THR A 158 -20.39 -9.26 -8.34
CA THR A 158 -19.62 -8.72 -7.21
C THR A 158 -18.17 -8.53 -7.62
N LEU A 159 -17.61 -7.35 -7.38
CA LEU A 159 -16.19 -7.07 -7.58
C LEU A 159 -15.45 -7.11 -6.24
N LEU A 160 -14.38 -7.88 -6.17
CA LEU A 160 -13.36 -7.72 -5.13
C LEU A 160 -12.38 -6.62 -5.56
N VAL A 161 -12.06 -5.70 -4.67
CA VAL A 161 -11.04 -4.66 -4.87
C VAL A 161 -9.93 -4.90 -3.87
N VAL A 162 -8.73 -5.19 -4.36
CA VAL A 162 -7.53 -5.40 -3.54
C VAL A 162 -6.66 -4.15 -3.62
N GLY A 163 -6.55 -3.46 -2.49
CA GLY A 163 -5.78 -2.24 -2.36
C GLY A 163 -6.10 -1.53 -1.05
N GLU A 164 -5.07 -1.05 -0.34
CA GLU A 164 -5.31 -0.15 0.78
C GLU A 164 -5.70 1.23 0.22
N ILE A 165 -6.97 1.59 0.39
CA ILE A 165 -7.56 2.79 -0.19
C ILE A 165 -8.33 3.56 0.88
N PHE A 166 -8.57 4.85 0.62
CA PHE A 166 -9.31 5.69 1.56
C PHE A 166 -10.80 5.30 1.57
N PRO A 167 -11.54 5.43 2.69
CA PRO A 167 -12.97 5.09 2.72
C PRO A 167 -13.81 5.82 1.65
N VAL A 168 -13.49 7.09 1.38
CA VAL A 168 -14.17 7.87 0.32
C VAL A 168 -13.87 7.30 -1.07
N ASP A 169 -12.66 6.79 -1.31
CA ASP A 169 -12.30 6.14 -2.57
C ASP A 169 -13.11 4.85 -2.77
N ALA A 170 -13.26 4.04 -1.72
CA ALA A 170 -14.08 2.82 -1.77
C ALA A 170 -15.56 3.13 -2.09
N MET A 171 -16.12 4.17 -1.45
CA MET A 171 -17.48 4.65 -1.76
C MET A 171 -17.60 5.15 -3.20
N THR A 172 -16.59 5.88 -3.70
CA THR A 172 -16.57 6.40 -5.07
C THR A 172 -16.53 5.27 -6.09
N ILE A 173 -15.65 4.28 -5.88
CA ILE A 173 -15.59 3.07 -6.71
C ILE A 173 -16.96 2.37 -6.74
N GLY A 174 -17.56 2.14 -5.57
CA GLY A 174 -18.89 1.53 -5.48
C GLY A 174 -19.95 2.30 -6.27
N SER A 175 -20.02 3.62 -6.11
CA SER A 175 -21.00 4.46 -6.81
C SER A 175 -20.84 4.46 -8.33
N VAL A 176 -19.60 4.50 -8.83
CA VAL A 176 -19.32 4.44 -10.27
C VAL A 176 -19.68 3.06 -10.82
N LEU A 177 -19.26 1.99 -10.16
CA LEU A 177 -19.44 0.63 -10.65
C LEU A 177 -20.89 0.14 -10.58
N GLN A 178 -21.68 0.62 -9.62
CA GLN A 178 -23.13 0.36 -9.59
C GLN A 178 -23.82 0.83 -10.86
N ARG A 179 -23.37 1.92 -11.46
CA ARG A 179 -23.95 2.47 -12.70
C ARG A 179 -23.72 1.59 -13.92
N ILE A 180 -22.72 0.69 -13.89
CA ILE A 180 -22.48 -0.29 -14.95
C ILE A 180 -23.06 -1.68 -14.64
N GLY A 181 -23.75 -1.83 -13.49
CA GLY A 181 -24.42 -3.07 -13.11
C GLY A 181 -23.67 -3.96 -12.12
N VAL A 182 -22.62 -3.45 -11.45
CA VAL A 182 -22.00 -4.13 -10.30
C VAL A 182 -22.96 -4.05 -9.11
N GLU A 183 -23.26 -5.21 -8.51
CA GLU A 183 -24.24 -5.33 -7.41
C GLU A 183 -23.59 -5.11 -6.04
N SER A 184 -22.30 -5.48 -5.89
CA SER A 184 -21.55 -5.32 -4.65
C SER A 184 -20.07 -5.12 -4.93
N VAL A 185 -19.41 -4.32 -4.08
CA VAL A 185 -17.96 -4.12 -4.09
C VAL A 185 -17.42 -4.46 -2.71
N ILE A 186 -16.53 -5.44 -2.64
CA ILE A 186 -15.82 -5.84 -1.42
C ILE A 186 -14.41 -5.29 -1.51
N THR A 187 -13.93 -4.60 -0.48
CA THR A 187 -12.57 -4.00 -0.48
C THR A 187 -11.68 -4.69 0.55
N LEU A 188 -10.55 -5.22 0.11
CA LEU A 188 -9.51 -5.77 0.97
C LEU A 188 -8.25 -4.90 0.93
N PRO A 189 -7.55 -4.70 2.07
CA PRO A 189 -7.81 -5.29 3.38
C PRO A 189 -9.03 -4.70 4.10
N ALA A 190 -9.89 -5.55 4.67
CA ALA A 190 -11.14 -5.15 5.34
C ALA A 190 -11.05 -5.15 6.88
N GLY A 191 -12.02 -4.51 7.51
CA GLY A 191 -12.21 -4.53 8.97
C GLY A 191 -13.03 -5.71 9.47
N ASP A 192 -13.86 -6.34 8.63
CA ASP A 192 -14.61 -7.54 9.00
C ASP A 192 -13.95 -8.79 8.38
N LEU A 193 -13.87 -9.88 9.13
CA LEU A 193 -13.46 -11.17 8.57
C LEU A 193 -14.47 -11.73 7.58
N ASP A 194 -15.74 -11.36 7.69
CA ASP A 194 -16.76 -11.76 6.72
C ASP A 194 -16.47 -11.22 5.33
N ASP A 195 -15.88 -10.02 5.20
CA ASP A 195 -15.45 -9.50 3.89
C ASP A 195 -14.42 -10.42 3.23
N TYR A 196 -13.50 -11.02 3.99
CA TYR A 196 -12.55 -12.01 3.46
C TYR A 196 -13.25 -13.31 3.03
N ARG A 197 -14.29 -13.74 3.77
CA ARG A 197 -15.12 -14.90 3.38
C ARG A 197 -15.82 -14.64 2.05
N GLN A 198 -16.55 -13.52 1.98
CA GLN A 198 -17.33 -13.12 0.82
C GLN A 198 -16.46 -12.78 -0.39
N ALA A 199 -15.23 -12.30 -0.18
CA ALA A 199 -14.26 -12.04 -1.25
C ALA A 199 -13.96 -13.30 -2.10
N GLY A 200 -13.96 -14.48 -1.48
CA GLY A 200 -13.78 -15.75 -2.20
C GLY A 200 -14.90 -16.10 -3.18
N LEU A 201 -16.06 -15.42 -3.08
CA LEU A 201 -17.23 -15.62 -3.93
C LEU A 201 -17.35 -14.56 -5.04
N ALA A 202 -16.42 -13.61 -5.15
CA ALA A 202 -16.52 -12.53 -6.12
C ALA A 202 -16.47 -13.01 -7.58
N GLY A 203 -17.11 -12.26 -8.47
CA GLY A 203 -17.10 -12.52 -9.92
C GLY A 203 -15.74 -12.24 -10.57
N ALA A 204 -15.05 -11.21 -10.08
CA ALA A 204 -13.72 -10.80 -10.50
C ALA A 204 -13.01 -10.03 -9.38
N CYS A 205 -11.70 -9.80 -9.54
CA CYS A 205 -10.89 -9.01 -8.62
C CYS A 205 -10.14 -7.91 -9.35
N ALA A 206 -10.30 -6.65 -8.93
CA ALA A 206 -9.47 -5.53 -9.35
C ALA A 206 -8.32 -5.30 -8.35
N VAL A 207 -7.09 -5.37 -8.83
CA VAL A 207 -5.88 -5.16 -8.02
C VAL A 207 -5.34 -3.77 -8.29
N LEU A 208 -5.53 -2.86 -7.32
CA LEU A 208 -5.24 -1.43 -7.48
C LEU A 208 -3.78 -1.07 -7.25
N HIS A 209 -3.08 -1.84 -6.42
CA HIS A 209 -1.67 -1.61 -6.10
C HIS A 209 -0.79 -2.74 -6.65
N PRO A 210 0.35 -2.42 -7.28
CA PRO A 210 1.12 -3.39 -8.10
C PRO A 210 1.88 -4.44 -7.29
N PHE A 211 1.91 -4.35 -5.95
CA PHE A 211 2.65 -5.28 -5.09
C PHE A 211 1.82 -6.46 -4.55
N TYR A 212 0.53 -6.56 -4.92
CA TYR A 212 -0.35 -7.66 -4.50
C TYR A 212 -0.21 -8.92 -5.40
N GLU A 213 1.02 -9.37 -5.66
CA GLU A 213 1.29 -10.50 -6.56
C GLU A 213 0.78 -11.83 -5.99
N ARG A 214 1.01 -12.10 -4.69
CA ARG A 214 0.57 -13.35 -4.04
C ARG A 214 -0.94 -13.42 -3.98
N THR A 215 -1.58 -12.31 -3.62
CA THR A 215 -3.03 -12.22 -3.58
C THR A 215 -3.62 -12.42 -4.97
N ALA A 216 -3.06 -11.77 -6.00
CA ALA A 216 -3.52 -11.94 -7.38
C ALA A 216 -3.38 -13.41 -7.82
N SER A 217 -2.20 -14.02 -7.65
CA SER A 217 -1.97 -15.41 -8.03
C SER A 217 -2.89 -16.38 -7.30
N LEU A 218 -3.10 -16.21 -5.99
CA LEU A 218 -4.05 -17.02 -5.22
C LEU A 218 -5.45 -16.93 -5.81
N LEU A 219 -5.93 -15.72 -6.12
CA LEU A 219 -7.28 -15.53 -6.66
C LEU A 219 -7.42 -16.08 -8.08
N GLU A 220 -6.39 -15.98 -8.91
CA GLU A 220 -6.33 -16.62 -10.24
C GLU A 220 -6.39 -18.14 -10.14
N GLU A 221 -5.64 -18.75 -9.22
CA GLU A 221 -5.67 -20.19 -8.95
C GLU A 221 -7.07 -20.66 -8.49
N LYS A 222 -7.81 -19.77 -7.81
CA LYS A 222 -9.22 -20.01 -7.41
C LYS A 222 -10.23 -19.66 -8.51
N GLY A 223 -9.78 -19.26 -9.70
CA GLY A 223 -10.59 -19.04 -10.89
C GLY A 223 -11.21 -17.65 -11.02
N LEU A 224 -10.78 -16.66 -10.22
CA LEU A 224 -11.19 -15.28 -10.40
C LEU A 224 -10.40 -14.63 -11.53
N LYS A 225 -11.08 -13.81 -12.35
CA LYS A 225 -10.42 -12.94 -13.31
C LYS A 225 -9.78 -11.75 -12.58
N ILE A 226 -8.53 -11.45 -12.90
CA ILE A 226 -7.81 -10.29 -12.36
C ILE A 226 -7.87 -9.12 -13.33
N VAL A 227 -8.26 -7.97 -12.82
CA VAL A 227 -8.21 -6.67 -13.48
C VAL A 227 -7.07 -5.87 -12.88
N SER A 228 -6.04 -5.59 -13.67
CA SER A 228 -4.92 -4.73 -13.28
C SER A 228 -5.21 -3.25 -13.61
N GLY A 229 -4.45 -2.38 -12.96
CA GLY A 229 -4.54 -0.93 -13.14
C GLY A 229 -5.41 -0.25 -12.09
N ASN A 230 -5.52 1.06 -12.21
CA ASN A 230 -6.22 1.89 -11.24
C ASN A 230 -6.88 3.10 -11.91
N PRO A 231 -7.99 3.62 -11.36
CA PRO A 231 -8.71 4.76 -11.92
C PRO A 231 -8.09 6.11 -11.50
N ILE A 232 -6.81 6.32 -11.83
CA ILE A 232 -6.09 7.58 -11.59
C ILE A 232 -5.73 8.23 -12.93
N GLY A 233 -6.29 9.39 -13.22
CA GLY A 233 -6.16 10.06 -14.53
C GLY A 233 -7.31 9.72 -15.47
N ALA A 234 -7.51 10.52 -16.53
CA ALA A 234 -8.75 10.45 -17.30
C ALA A 234 -8.80 9.20 -18.20
N GLY A 235 -7.71 8.93 -18.92
CA GLY A 235 -7.61 7.73 -19.76
C GLY A 235 -7.72 6.45 -18.95
N ALA A 236 -6.92 6.35 -17.90
CA ALA A 236 -6.87 5.17 -17.04
C ALA A 236 -8.18 4.89 -16.30
N SER A 237 -8.92 5.94 -15.89
CA SER A 237 -10.25 5.75 -15.28
C SER A 237 -11.24 5.09 -16.24
N ALA A 238 -11.27 5.55 -17.49
CA ALA A 238 -12.16 5.01 -18.51
C ALA A 238 -11.81 3.55 -18.84
N GLU A 239 -10.53 3.29 -19.05
CA GLU A 239 -10.01 1.96 -19.36
C GLU A 239 -10.27 0.96 -18.23
N TRP A 240 -10.03 1.39 -16.98
CA TRP A 240 -10.26 0.55 -15.81
C TRP A 240 -11.75 0.17 -15.65
N ILE A 241 -12.67 1.11 -15.87
CA ILE A 241 -14.13 0.82 -15.90
C ILE A 241 -14.45 -0.20 -17.00
N GLY A 242 -13.86 -0.04 -18.18
CA GLY A 242 -13.99 -0.98 -19.29
C GLY A 242 -13.55 -2.41 -18.94
N ARG A 243 -12.34 -2.55 -18.37
CA ARG A 243 -11.77 -3.83 -17.95
C ARG A 243 -12.62 -4.51 -16.87
N VAL A 244 -13.16 -3.74 -15.91
CA VAL A 244 -14.08 -4.27 -14.89
C VAL A 244 -15.38 -4.78 -15.54
N GLY A 245 -15.95 -4.01 -16.47
CA GLY A 245 -17.16 -4.40 -17.20
C GLY A 245 -16.98 -5.69 -17.99
N GLU A 246 -15.85 -5.84 -18.68
CA GLU A 246 -15.50 -7.06 -19.40
C GLU A 246 -15.29 -8.26 -18.46
N ALA A 247 -14.58 -8.07 -17.35
CA ALA A 247 -14.32 -9.14 -16.41
C ALA A 247 -15.62 -9.73 -15.82
N LEU A 248 -16.59 -8.85 -15.51
CA LEU A 248 -17.88 -9.22 -14.92
C LEU A 248 -19.00 -9.51 -15.95
N ASP A 249 -18.69 -9.47 -17.25
CA ASP A 249 -19.67 -9.72 -18.34
C ASP A 249 -20.90 -8.79 -18.26
N LEU A 250 -20.65 -7.49 -18.08
CA LEU A 250 -21.68 -6.45 -17.96
C LEU A 250 -22.07 -5.87 -19.34
N ASP A 251 -23.18 -5.12 -19.39
CA ASP A 251 -23.67 -4.51 -20.63
C ASP A 251 -22.62 -3.56 -21.26
N PRO A 252 -22.04 -3.90 -22.43
CA PRO A 252 -20.97 -3.12 -23.04
C PRO A 252 -21.39 -1.69 -23.39
N ALA A 253 -22.67 -1.45 -23.71
CA ALA A 253 -23.17 -0.12 -24.05
C ALA A 253 -23.19 0.79 -22.81
N LEU A 254 -23.69 0.25 -21.69
CA LEU A 254 -23.72 0.97 -20.41
C LEU A 254 -22.30 1.21 -19.87
N VAL A 255 -21.43 0.20 -19.95
CA VAL A 255 -20.01 0.31 -19.56
C VAL A 255 -19.33 1.43 -20.35
N SER A 256 -19.47 1.43 -21.68
CA SER A 256 -18.85 2.43 -22.55
C SER A 256 -19.36 3.84 -22.25
N GLN A 257 -20.66 3.99 -22.02
CA GLN A 257 -21.26 5.28 -21.64
C GLN A 257 -20.67 5.80 -20.34
N VAL A 258 -20.67 5.00 -19.27
CA VAL A 258 -20.18 5.43 -17.95
C VAL A 258 -18.67 5.70 -17.98
N ALA A 259 -17.89 4.88 -18.69
CA ALA A 259 -16.46 5.09 -18.85
C ALA A 259 -16.14 6.44 -19.51
N GLU A 260 -16.86 6.81 -20.58
CA GLU A 260 -16.67 8.10 -21.24
C GLU A 260 -17.12 9.27 -20.35
N GLU A 261 -18.23 9.13 -19.62
CA GLU A 261 -18.66 10.16 -18.67
C GLU A 261 -17.62 10.41 -17.56
N GLU A 262 -17.06 9.35 -16.95
CA GLU A 262 -16.03 9.49 -15.92
C GLU A 262 -14.71 10.04 -16.48
N LYS A 263 -14.36 9.69 -17.72
CA LYS A 263 -13.23 10.29 -18.43
C LYS A 263 -13.39 11.80 -18.59
N GLN A 264 -14.58 12.26 -18.99
CA GLN A 264 -14.85 13.70 -19.16
C GLN A 264 -14.82 14.44 -17.82
N LYS A 265 -15.34 13.83 -16.74
CA LYS A 265 -15.22 14.41 -15.39
C LYS A 265 -13.76 14.53 -14.94
N ALA A 266 -12.96 13.49 -15.18
CA ALA A 266 -11.54 13.51 -14.84
C ALA A 266 -10.78 14.56 -15.65
N LYS A 267 -11.04 14.68 -16.96
CA LYS A 267 -10.48 15.76 -17.80
C LYS A 267 -10.84 17.15 -17.28
N ALA A 268 -12.12 17.38 -16.97
CA ALA A 268 -12.58 18.66 -16.44
C ALA A 268 -11.90 19.00 -15.09
N ALA A 269 -11.59 17.99 -14.26
CA ALA A 269 -10.82 18.19 -13.04
C ALA A 269 -9.36 18.57 -13.33
N LEU A 270 -8.71 17.92 -14.31
CA LEU A 270 -7.34 18.25 -14.75
C LEU A 270 -7.25 19.66 -15.35
N GLU A 271 -8.22 20.06 -16.16
CA GLU A 271 -8.26 21.36 -16.85
C GLU A 271 -8.24 22.55 -15.88
N GLN A 272 -8.80 22.39 -14.67
CA GLN A 272 -8.72 23.39 -13.59
C GLN A 272 -7.28 23.73 -13.18
N PHE A 273 -6.33 22.83 -13.47
CA PHE A 273 -4.91 22.95 -13.17
C PHE A 273 -4.04 23.11 -14.42
N SER A 274 -4.63 23.40 -15.59
CA SER A 274 -3.89 23.53 -16.86
C SER A 274 -2.79 24.61 -16.88
N GLY A 275 -2.85 25.59 -15.98
CA GLY A 275 -1.80 26.60 -15.79
C GLY A 275 -0.70 26.20 -14.79
N LEU A 276 -0.82 25.03 -14.16
CA LEU A 276 0.13 24.55 -13.17
C LEU A 276 1.42 24.10 -13.88
N SER A 277 2.56 24.59 -13.40
CA SER A 277 3.88 24.20 -13.91
C SER A 277 4.86 24.06 -12.76
N GLY A 278 5.78 23.12 -12.91
CA GLY A 278 6.81 22.84 -11.92
C GLY A 278 7.42 21.47 -12.14
N LYS A 279 8.65 21.32 -11.65
CA LYS A 279 9.38 20.05 -11.65
C LYS A 279 9.17 19.34 -10.32
N VAL A 280 8.64 18.13 -10.35
CA VAL A 280 8.31 17.34 -9.15
C VAL A 280 9.11 16.05 -9.12
N ILE A 281 9.64 15.68 -7.96
CA ILE A 281 10.15 14.33 -7.70
C ILE A 281 9.13 13.57 -6.85
N ILE A 282 8.78 12.35 -7.27
CA ILE A 282 7.96 11.41 -6.48
C ILE A 282 8.85 10.29 -5.97
N ALA A 283 9.04 10.19 -4.66
CA ALA A 283 9.96 9.25 -4.05
C ALA A 283 9.37 8.67 -2.75
N GLY A 284 8.26 7.96 -2.87
CA GLY A 284 7.60 7.23 -1.77
C GLY A 284 8.16 5.82 -1.55
N TYR A 285 7.53 5.08 -0.64
CA TYR A 285 7.82 3.66 -0.41
C TYR A 285 6.57 2.82 -0.13
N GLU A 286 5.39 3.33 -0.49
CA GLU A 286 4.08 2.70 -0.25
C GLU A 286 3.62 1.83 -1.43
N GLY A 287 4.28 1.96 -2.59
CA GLY A 287 4.07 1.11 -3.76
C GLY A 287 3.02 1.62 -4.74
N ASN A 288 2.43 2.80 -4.51
CA ASN A 288 1.45 3.44 -5.36
C ASN A 288 1.96 4.76 -6.00
N GLU A 289 3.28 4.92 -6.09
CA GLU A 289 3.92 6.16 -6.57
C GLU A 289 3.70 6.40 -8.07
N LEU A 290 3.80 5.36 -8.90
CA LEU A 290 3.76 5.51 -10.37
C LEU A 290 2.41 6.02 -10.90
N PRO A 291 1.25 5.57 -10.39
CA PRO A 291 -0.03 6.17 -10.77
C PRO A 291 -0.14 7.66 -10.47
N VAL A 292 0.49 8.13 -9.38
CA VAL A 292 0.57 9.57 -9.06
C VAL A 292 1.42 10.29 -10.10
N VAL A 293 2.57 9.74 -10.48
CA VAL A 293 3.41 10.30 -11.56
C VAL A 293 2.60 10.44 -12.84
N ARG A 294 1.84 9.41 -13.23
CA ARG A 294 0.98 9.45 -14.42
C ARG A 294 -0.01 10.61 -14.37
N LEU A 295 -0.65 10.83 -13.21
CA LEU A 295 -1.57 11.96 -13.00
C LEU A 295 -0.86 13.31 -13.16
N LEU A 296 0.33 13.46 -12.59
CA LEU A 296 1.08 14.72 -12.65
C LEU A 296 1.53 15.04 -14.08
N LEU A 297 2.00 14.04 -14.83
CA LEU A 297 2.33 14.19 -16.25
C LEU A 297 1.09 14.54 -17.08
N GLU A 298 -0.06 13.90 -16.82
CA GLU A 298 -1.33 14.22 -17.49
C GLU A 298 -1.80 15.65 -17.19
N ALA A 299 -1.49 16.18 -16.00
CA ALA A 299 -1.75 17.57 -15.62
C ALA A 299 -0.74 18.58 -16.18
N GLY A 300 0.30 18.14 -16.90
CA GLY A 300 1.30 19.01 -17.53
C GLY A 300 2.52 19.37 -16.65
N LEU A 301 2.70 18.70 -15.51
CA LEU A 301 3.91 18.85 -14.70
C LEU A 301 5.09 18.07 -15.27
N ASP A 302 6.31 18.50 -14.93
CA ASP A 302 7.54 17.77 -15.23
C ASP A 302 7.87 16.82 -14.07
N VAL A 303 7.96 15.52 -14.34
CA VAL A 303 8.34 14.51 -13.34
C VAL A 303 9.53 13.70 -13.86
N PRO A 304 10.76 14.22 -13.74
CA PRO A 304 11.92 13.61 -14.37
C PRO A 304 12.43 12.36 -13.64
N TYR A 305 12.04 12.18 -12.37
CA TYR A 305 12.47 11.07 -11.54
C TYR A 305 11.34 10.61 -10.62
N ALA A 306 11.13 9.29 -10.58
CA ALA A 306 10.23 8.63 -9.68
C ALA A 306 10.89 7.40 -9.04
N SER A 307 10.64 7.16 -7.77
CA SER A 307 11.17 5.99 -7.08
C SER A 307 10.17 5.34 -6.14
N THR A 308 10.28 4.01 -6.02
CA THR A 308 9.49 3.18 -5.12
C THR A 308 10.35 2.06 -4.55
N SER A 309 9.95 1.54 -3.39
CA SER A 309 10.71 0.50 -2.69
C SER A 309 10.30 -0.92 -3.07
N ILE A 310 9.11 -1.08 -3.67
CA ILE A 310 8.63 -2.38 -4.15
C ILE A 310 9.48 -2.89 -5.33
N SER A 311 9.39 -4.18 -5.64
CA SER A 311 9.90 -4.70 -6.90
C SER A 311 9.08 -4.21 -8.10
N ARG A 312 9.68 -4.28 -9.28
CA ARG A 312 8.93 -4.24 -10.54
C ARG A 312 8.14 -5.54 -10.67
N THR A 313 6.85 -5.42 -10.96
CA THR A 313 5.90 -6.53 -11.04
C THR A 313 5.13 -6.46 -12.36
N ALA A 314 4.50 -7.57 -12.75
CA ALA A 314 3.64 -7.58 -13.94
C ALA A 314 2.45 -6.62 -13.81
N LEU A 315 1.90 -6.47 -12.59
CA LEU A 315 0.79 -5.58 -12.28
C LEU A 315 1.11 -4.08 -12.47
N GLY A 316 2.40 -3.70 -12.39
CA GLY A 316 2.86 -2.32 -12.56
C GLY A 316 3.53 -2.04 -13.90
N GLU A 317 3.53 -2.99 -14.82
CA GLU A 317 4.32 -2.92 -16.06
C GLU A 317 3.80 -1.86 -17.04
N GLU A 318 2.48 -1.68 -17.13
CA GLU A 318 1.86 -0.66 -17.99
C GLU A 318 2.30 0.76 -17.58
N ASP A 319 2.26 1.07 -16.28
CA ASP A 319 2.74 2.34 -15.75
C ASP A 319 4.25 2.49 -15.97
N HIS A 320 5.04 1.43 -15.76
CA HIS A 320 6.48 1.47 -16.02
C HIS A 320 6.79 1.87 -17.46
N GLN A 321 6.15 1.20 -18.43
CA GLN A 321 6.40 1.43 -19.86
C GLN A 321 5.97 2.83 -20.28
N LEU A 322 4.75 3.24 -19.88
CA LEU A 322 4.22 4.56 -20.20
C LEU A 322 5.13 5.67 -19.66
N LEU A 323 5.46 5.61 -18.38
CA LEU A 323 6.24 6.66 -17.72
C LEU A 323 7.69 6.72 -18.23
N SER A 324 8.31 5.57 -18.51
CA SER A 324 9.64 5.52 -19.12
C SER A 324 9.63 6.13 -20.52
N MET A 325 8.58 5.87 -21.31
CA MET A 325 8.40 6.45 -22.64
C MET A 325 8.22 7.97 -22.59
N LEU A 326 7.53 8.47 -21.55
CA LEU A 326 7.35 9.89 -21.29
C LEU A 326 8.59 10.57 -20.68
N GLY A 327 9.65 9.81 -20.40
CA GLY A 327 10.96 10.34 -19.98
C GLY A 327 11.20 10.38 -18.47
N THR A 328 10.31 9.81 -17.65
CA THR A 328 10.56 9.68 -16.20
C THR A 328 11.57 8.58 -15.92
N GLU A 329 12.67 8.90 -15.23
CA GLU A 329 13.59 7.89 -14.68
C GLU A 329 12.91 7.17 -13.51
N ILE A 330 12.66 5.86 -13.63
CA ILE A 330 12.06 5.05 -12.57
C ILE A 330 13.10 4.23 -11.83
N ARG A 331 13.08 4.30 -10.49
CA ARG A 331 13.87 3.44 -9.60
C ARG A 331 12.97 2.55 -8.73
N TYR A 332 13.13 1.24 -8.90
CA TYR A 332 12.59 0.23 -7.98
C TYR A 332 13.66 -0.14 -6.95
N ARG A 333 13.25 -0.75 -5.83
CA ARG A 333 14.18 -1.17 -4.77
C ARG A 333 15.14 -0.06 -4.34
N LYS A 334 14.65 1.17 -4.30
CA LYS A 334 15.47 2.37 -4.11
C LYS A 334 16.22 2.41 -2.79
N PHE A 335 17.29 3.19 -2.76
CA PHE A 335 17.96 3.66 -1.53
C PHE A 335 17.85 5.18 -1.38
N LEU A 336 18.03 5.67 -0.15
CA LEU A 336 17.92 7.10 0.15
C LEU A 336 18.93 7.93 -0.66
N GLU A 337 20.15 7.43 -0.80
CA GLU A 337 21.25 8.11 -1.49
C GLU A 337 20.97 8.32 -2.98
N GLU A 338 20.25 7.39 -3.62
CA GLU A 338 19.84 7.52 -5.03
C GLU A 338 18.81 8.64 -5.19
N ASP A 339 17.86 8.73 -4.28
CA ASP A 339 16.87 9.80 -4.27
C ASP A 339 17.51 11.16 -3.96
N MET A 340 18.48 11.21 -3.03
CA MET A 340 19.24 12.42 -2.74
C MET A 340 20.04 12.90 -3.96
N ASP A 341 20.70 11.99 -4.67
CA ASP A 341 21.39 12.30 -5.92
C ASP A 341 20.41 12.83 -6.99
N ALA A 342 19.21 12.25 -7.10
CA ALA A 342 18.17 12.74 -8.00
C ALA A 342 17.74 14.17 -7.65
N VAL A 343 17.54 14.49 -6.37
CA VAL A 343 17.24 15.87 -5.93
C VAL A 343 18.34 16.83 -6.34
N LEU A 344 19.61 16.49 -6.12
CA LEU A 344 20.75 17.33 -6.48
C LEU A 344 20.87 17.54 -8.00
N ARG A 345 20.64 16.47 -8.77
CA ARG A 345 20.80 16.45 -10.24
C ARG A 345 19.68 17.20 -10.96
N TYR A 346 18.43 16.96 -10.55
CA TYR A 346 17.27 17.51 -11.24
C TYR A 346 16.83 18.87 -10.69
N GLN A 347 17.21 19.21 -9.46
CA GLN A 347 16.84 20.47 -8.77
C GLN A 347 15.33 20.75 -8.89
N PRO A 348 14.47 19.88 -8.33
CA PRO A 348 13.02 20.02 -8.45
C PRO A 348 12.49 21.26 -7.71
N ASP A 349 11.29 21.71 -8.11
CA ASP A 349 10.52 22.71 -7.36
C ASP A 349 9.81 22.09 -6.15
N LEU A 350 9.48 20.80 -6.23
CA LEU A 350 8.78 20.05 -5.18
C LEU A 350 9.31 18.60 -5.08
N VAL A 351 9.51 18.14 -3.85
CA VAL A 351 9.76 16.73 -3.55
C VAL A 351 8.60 16.16 -2.75
N ILE A 352 8.08 15.00 -3.17
CA ILE A 352 7.12 14.22 -2.40
C ILE A 352 7.78 12.91 -2.06
N GLY A 353 8.47 12.89 -0.93
CA GLY A 353 9.48 11.89 -0.62
C GLY A 353 9.20 11.07 0.64
N THR A 354 10.22 10.36 1.09
CA THR A 354 10.29 9.83 2.45
C THR A 354 10.68 10.93 3.43
N THR A 355 10.42 10.74 4.73
CA THR A 355 10.75 11.75 5.75
C THR A 355 12.21 12.20 5.69
N SER A 356 13.15 11.27 5.48
CA SER A 356 14.58 11.57 5.35
C SER A 356 14.91 12.38 4.10
N LEU A 357 14.30 12.02 2.95
CA LEU A 357 14.50 12.74 1.70
C LEU A 357 13.91 14.15 1.78
N ASP A 358 12.76 14.31 2.41
CA ASP A 358 12.12 15.63 2.57
C ASP A 358 12.96 16.56 3.44
N SER A 359 13.56 16.04 4.52
CA SER A 359 14.49 16.83 5.34
C SER A 359 15.66 17.31 4.51
N PHE A 360 16.27 16.41 3.74
CA PHE A 360 17.37 16.74 2.83
C PHE A 360 16.98 17.78 1.76
N ALA A 361 15.79 17.67 1.18
CA ALA A 361 15.30 18.64 0.21
C ALA A 361 15.03 20.02 0.85
N LYS A 362 14.47 20.04 2.08
CA LYS A 362 14.19 21.28 2.82
C LYS A 362 15.45 22.02 3.23
N GLU A 363 16.52 21.31 3.63
CA GLU A 363 17.84 21.88 3.88
C GLU A 363 18.43 22.56 2.63
N GLN A 364 17.96 22.17 1.45
CA GLN A 364 18.33 22.81 0.18
C GLN A 364 17.41 23.95 -0.24
N GLY A 365 16.39 24.29 0.56
CA GLY A 365 15.41 25.32 0.23
C GLY A 365 14.38 24.86 -0.80
N ILE A 366 14.21 23.55 -0.98
CA ILE A 366 13.20 22.95 -1.86
C ILE A 366 11.96 22.61 -1.03
N ALA A 367 10.77 22.91 -1.56
CA ALA A 367 9.53 22.51 -0.92
C ALA A 367 9.43 20.98 -0.90
N ALA A 368 9.15 20.38 0.25
CA ALA A 368 9.02 18.93 0.34
C ALA A 368 7.97 18.48 1.35
N VAL A 369 7.29 17.36 1.04
CA VAL A 369 6.27 16.77 1.90
C VAL A 369 6.32 15.24 1.88
N TYR A 370 5.97 14.67 3.03
CA TYR A 370 6.11 13.24 3.25
C TYR A 370 4.99 12.47 2.57
N TYR A 371 5.38 11.57 1.67
CA TYR A 371 4.51 10.82 0.78
C TYR A 371 3.43 10.05 1.54
N THR A 372 3.77 9.20 2.52
CA THR A 372 2.79 8.35 3.21
C THR A 372 1.66 9.15 3.85
N ASN A 373 1.99 10.27 4.51
CA ASN A 373 1.01 11.08 5.23
C ASN A 373 0.26 12.08 4.35
N ASN A 374 0.77 12.41 3.16
CA ASN A 374 0.18 13.43 2.30
C ASN A 374 -0.44 12.87 1.03
N MET A 375 0.01 11.69 0.56
CA MET A 375 -0.51 11.02 -0.63
C MET A 375 -1.30 9.77 -0.26
N SER A 376 -0.70 8.82 0.49
CA SER A 376 -1.35 7.52 0.76
C SER A 376 -2.52 7.58 1.73
N SER A 377 -2.72 8.70 2.41
CA SER A 377 -3.86 8.94 3.31
C SER A 377 -4.91 9.87 2.72
N ARG A 378 -4.94 10.05 1.39
CA ARG A 378 -5.91 10.91 0.69
C ARG A 378 -6.67 10.15 -0.38
N PRO A 379 -7.88 10.62 -0.74
CA PRO A 379 -8.55 10.19 -1.96
C PRO A 379 -7.71 10.50 -3.20
N VAL A 380 -7.52 9.51 -4.07
CA VAL A 380 -6.72 9.66 -5.31
C VAL A 380 -7.44 9.19 -6.57
N PHE A 381 -8.60 8.54 -6.44
CA PHE A 381 -9.32 7.98 -7.59
C PHE A 381 -10.33 8.92 -8.24
N PHE A 382 -10.53 8.71 -9.54
CA PHE A 382 -11.44 9.45 -10.39
C PHE A 382 -11.23 10.98 -10.31
N ALA A 383 -12.22 11.74 -10.76
CA ALA A 383 -12.14 13.21 -10.81
C ALA A 383 -11.90 13.85 -9.43
N ALA A 384 -12.54 13.34 -8.38
CA ALA A 384 -12.43 13.89 -7.03
C ALA A 384 -11.02 13.70 -6.45
N GLY A 385 -10.42 12.52 -6.65
CA GLY A 385 -9.05 12.25 -6.25
C GLY A 385 -8.03 13.06 -7.04
N ALA A 386 -8.21 13.16 -8.36
CA ALA A 386 -7.38 14.01 -9.22
C ALA A 386 -7.37 15.47 -8.74
N ALA A 387 -8.55 16.05 -8.49
CA ALA A 387 -8.67 17.41 -7.97
C ALA A 387 -8.02 17.58 -6.59
N THR A 388 -8.18 16.58 -5.71
CA THR A 388 -7.59 16.59 -4.36
C THR A 388 -6.06 16.60 -4.41
N VAL A 389 -5.47 15.71 -5.22
CA VAL A 389 -4.02 15.63 -5.39
C VAL A 389 -3.50 16.92 -6.02
N LEU A 390 -4.04 17.33 -7.17
CA LEU A 390 -3.53 18.51 -7.89
C LEU A 390 -3.68 19.81 -7.12
N SER A 391 -4.75 19.97 -6.33
CA SER A 391 -4.90 21.10 -5.42
C SER A 391 -3.79 21.17 -4.37
N MET A 392 -3.42 20.02 -3.79
CA MET A 392 -2.30 19.94 -2.85
C MET A 392 -0.98 20.30 -3.54
N ILE A 393 -0.72 19.74 -4.72
CA ILE A 393 0.50 20.01 -5.50
C ILE A 393 0.60 21.49 -5.85
N ALA A 394 -0.48 22.09 -6.33
CA ALA A 394 -0.55 23.51 -6.65
C ALA A 394 -0.24 24.38 -5.42
N GLY A 395 -0.83 24.05 -4.26
CA GLY A 395 -0.55 24.75 -3.01
C GLY A 395 0.91 24.65 -2.55
N LEU A 396 1.55 23.49 -2.76
CA LEU A 396 2.95 23.27 -2.39
C LEU A 396 3.92 23.97 -3.33
N LEU A 397 3.69 23.88 -4.64
CA LEU A 397 4.47 24.60 -5.65
C LEU A 397 4.37 26.13 -5.44
N GLY A 398 3.20 26.63 -5.03
CA GLY A 398 3.02 28.04 -4.67
C GLY A 398 3.85 28.50 -3.47
N ARG A 399 4.39 27.58 -2.66
CA ARG A 399 5.25 27.88 -1.50
C ARG A 399 6.75 27.82 -1.78
N LYS A 400 7.17 27.53 -3.02
CA LYS A 400 8.60 27.36 -3.34
C LYS A 400 9.49 28.53 -2.91
N GLU A 401 9.02 29.78 -3.07
CA GLU A 401 9.80 30.95 -2.66
C GLU A 401 9.95 31.09 -1.14
N VAL A 402 9.02 30.53 -0.35
CA VAL A 402 9.12 30.54 1.11
C VAL A 402 10.31 29.69 1.57
N PHE A 403 10.46 28.49 1.01
CA PHE A 403 11.58 27.60 1.34
C PHE A 403 12.93 28.20 0.93
N ARG A 404 13.01 28.85 -0.25
CA ARG A 404 14.22 29.56 -0.68
C ARG A 404 14.59 30.71 0.25
N LYS A 405 13.60 31.52 0.67
CA LYS A 405 13.81 32.59 1.66
C LYS A 405 14.25 32.07 3.01
N MET A 406 13.65 30.97 3.48
CA MET A 406 14.04 30.33 4.74
C MET A 406 15.50 29.87 4.70
N LYS A 407 15.93 29.22 3.61
CA LYS A 407 17.33 28.84 3.43
C LYS A 407 18.26 30.05 3.43
N ALA A 408 17.96 31.07 2.62
CA ALA A 408 18.77 32.29 2.55
C ALA A 408 18.94 32.96 3.94
N TYR A 409 17.87 33.01 4.74
CA TYR A 409 17.93 33.55 6.11
C TYR A 409 18.91 32.80 7.02
N PHE A 410 18.94 31.46 6.96
CA PHE A 410 19.86 30.67 7.77
C PHE A 410 21.29 30.66 7.21
N ASP A 411 21.47 30.79 5.90
CA ASP A 411 22.79 30.91 5.26
C ASP A 411 23.43 32.30 5.53
N GLU A 412 22.63 33.35 5.67
CA GLU A 412 23.08 34.73 5.96
C GLU A 412 23.28 35.02 7.45
N SER A 413 22.80 34.15 8.35
CA SER A 413 22.99 34.32 9.79
C SER A 413 24.41 33.87 10.17
N PRO A 414 25.31 34.79 10.60
CA PRO A 414 26.65 34.39 10.99
C PRO A 414 26.60 33.55 12.25
N SER A 415 27.25 32.38 12.20
CA SER A 415 27.50 31.46 13.31
C SER A 415 28.20 32.14 14.49
#